data_AF-A0A9P0G3E1-F1
#
_entry.id   AF-A0A9P0G3E1-F1
#
_cell.length_a   1.000
_cell.length_b   1.000
_cell.length_c   1.000
_cell.angle_alpha   90.00
_cell.angle_beta   90.00
_cell.angle_gamma   90.00
#
_symmetry.space_group_name_H-M   'P 1'
#
loop_
_entity.id
_entity.type
_entity.pdbx_description
1 polymer ?
#
loop_
_entity_poly.entity_id
_entity_poly.type
_entity_poly.pdbx_seq_one_letter_code
_entity_poly.pdbx_strand_id
1 'polypeptide(L)'
;MSLKSTFFIFITLFLTISVDKGFSIKCWDCRSDLDPNCGDQFTNVSVVLSDCSLVSSYDWQGNEVDPHTCLKIVQKGNGKTVTIRRCAFLNEFNNTNNGECTWKEGTDFVALETCRPNECNVKTCSSCSTEYCSCNSKDACNSSMNLNVSCYVKVSIIFFICSCYFSYFI
;
A
#
# COMPACT_ATOMS: atom_id res chain seq x y z
N MET A 1 25.25 -22.34 35.94
CA MET A 1 24.70 -22.42 34.56
C MET A 1 25.71 -23.17 33.71
N SER A 2 25.35 -24.29 33.08
CA SER A 2 26.32 -25.11 32.33
C SER A 2 26.77 -24.36 31.06
N LEU A 3 28.03 -24.57 30.63
CA LEU A 3 28.61 -23.95 29.42
C LEU A 3 27.73 -24.15 28.17
N LYS A 4 27.01 -25.28 28.12
CA LYS A 4 26.06 -25.64 27.06
C LYS A 4 24.82 -24.72 27.08
N SER A 5 24.27 -24.44 28.25
CA SER A 5 23.10 -23.56 28.41
C SER A 5 23.42 -22.12 27.97
N THR A 6 24.61 -21.62 28.29
CA THR A 6 25.05 -20.28 27.85
C THR A 6 25.19 -20.20 26.32
N PHE A 7 25.74 -21.24 25.68
CA PHE A 7 25.90 -21.29 24.22
C PHE A 7 24.57 -21.25 23.46
N PHE A 8 23.55 -21.99 23.94
CA PHE A 8 22.21 -21.95 23.34
C PHE A 8 21.54 -20.58 23.48
N ILE A 9 21.68 -19.92 24.63
CA ILE A 9 21.16 -18.55 24.84
C ILE A 9 21.76 -17.58 23.81
N PHE A 10 23.07 -17.63 23.57
CA PHE A 10 23.73 -16.77 22.60
C PHE A 10 23.29 -17.04 21.17
N ILE A 11 23.05 -18.30 20.78
CA ILE A 11 22.53 -18.65 19.45
C ILE A 11 21.11 -18.14 19.26
N THR A 12 20.22 -18.33 20.25
CA THR A 12 18.85 -17.82 20.17
C THR A 12 18.83 -16.30 20.10
N LEU A 13 19.65 -15.62 20.90
CA LEU A 13 19.79 -14.17 20.88
C LEU A 13 20.28 -13.68 19.50
N PHE A 14 21.28 -14.35 18.92
CA PHE A 14 21.80 -14.03 17.59
C PHE A 14 20.75 -14.18 16.49
N LEU A 15 19.97 -15.27 16.52
CA LEU A 15 18.90 -15.52 15.54
C LEU A 15 17.71 -14.55 15.67
N THR A 16 17.42 -14.06 16.89
CA THR A 16 16.40 -13.01 17.09
C THR A 16 16.81 -11.63 16.56
N ILE A 17 18.10 -11.39 16.31
CA ILE A 17 18.58 -10.13 15.72
C ILE A 17 18.39 -10.12 14.19
N SER A 18 18.20 -11.28 13.56
CA SER A 18 17.94 -11.44 12.13
C SER A 18 16.47 -11.16 11.73
N VAL A 19 15.79 -10.24 12.41
CA VAL A 19 14.43 -9.81 11.99
C VAL A 19 14.54 -9.07 10.67
N ASP A 20 14.09 -9.69 9.59
CA ASP A 20 13.86 -9.00 8.32
C ASP A 20 12.75 -7.97 8.51
N LYS A 21 13.09 -6.69 8.36
CA LYS A 21 12.08 -5.64 8.25
C LYS A 21 11.38 -5.80 6.91
N GLY A 22 10.10 -6.17 6.92
CA GLY A 22 9.25 -6.09 5.73
C GLY A 22 8.82 -4.65 5.51
N PHE A 23 9.25 -4.03 4.43
CA PHE A 23 8.64 -2.77 3.99
C PHE A 23 7.41 -3.11 3.16
N SER A 24 6.22 -2.81 3.68
CA SER A 24 4.98 -2.85 2.90
C SER A 24 4.50 -1.42 2.69
N ILE A 25 4.17 -1.11 1.44
CA ILE A 25 3.61 0.17 1.06
C ILE A 25 2.11 0.10 1.28
N LYS A 26 1.60 0.98 2.13
CA LYS A 26 0.18 1.17 2.35
C LYS A 26 -0.23 2.55 1.91
N CYS A 27 -1.28 2.64 1.11
CA CYS A 27 -1.80 3.91 0.60
C CYS A 27 -3.21 4.14 1.12
N TRP A 28 -3.61 5.41 1.23
CA TRP A 28 -5.02 5.73 1.41
C TRP A 28 -5.79 5.28 0.17
N ASP A 29 -6.86 4.52 0.39
CA ASP A 29 -7.77 4.06 -0.66
C ASP A 29 -9.12 4.73 -0.43
N CYS A 30 -9.35 5.83 -1.16
CA CYS A 30 -10.50 6.69 -0.91
C CYS A 30 -10.86 7.55 -2.13
N ARG A 31 -12.10 8.04 -2.13
CA ARG A 31 -12.61 9.01 -3.11
C ARG A 31 -13.39 10.13 -2.42
N SER A 32 -13.13 11.38 -2.81
CA SER A 32 -13.73 12.57 -2.17
C SER A 32 -15.22 12.77 -2.45
N ASP A 33 -15.78 12.07 -3.43
CA ASP A 33 -17.21 12.08 -3.72
C ASP A 33 -18.01 11.11 -2.83
N LEU A 34 -17.34 10.17 -2.17
CA LEU A 34 -17.91 9.25 -1.19
C LEU A 34 -17.57 9.66 0.25
N ASP A 35 -16.33 10.10 0.46
CA ASP A 35 -15.83 10.55 1.76
C ASP A 35 -15.14 11.91 1.62
N PRO A 36 -15.75 13.02 2.10
CA PRO A 36 -15.16 14.36 2.04
C PRO A 36 -13.77 14.48 2.69
N ASN A 37 -13.44 13.61 3.65
CA ASN A 37 -12.13 13.58 4.31
C ASN A 37 -11.00 13.17 3.33
N CYS A 38 -11.35 12.55 2.20
CA CYS A 38 -10.45 12.27 1.09
C CYS A 38 -10.26 13.47 0.13
N GLY A 39 -10.76 14.65 0.46
CA GLY A 39 -10.60 15.85 -0.38
C GLY A 39 -9.15 16.37 -0.49
N ASP A 40 -9.03 17.58 -1.02
CA ASP A 40 -7.76 18.31 -1.03
C ASP A 40 -7.28 18.66 0.38
N GLN A 41 -8.22 19.02 1.27
CA GLN A 41 -7.95 19.05 2.70
C GLN A 41 -8.09 17.64 3.26
N PHE A 42 -6.97 16.92 3.24
CA PHE A 42 -6.94 15.54 3.69
C PHE A 42 -7.03 15.42 5.21
N THR A 43 -7.95 14.58 5.68
CA THR A 43 -8.06 14.19 7.09
C THR A 43 -8.18 12.67 7.20
N ASN A 44 -7.47 12.07 8.16
CA ASN A 44 -7.37 10.60 8.30
C ASN A 44 -8.47 9.99 9.20
N VAL A 45 -9.64 10.62 9.28
CA VAL A 45 -10.67 10.26 10.27
C VAL A 45 -11.47 9.03 9.86
N SER A 46 -11.95 8.97 8.61
CA SER A 46 -12.81 7.90 8.09
C SER A 46 -12.24 7.17 6.88
N VAL A 47 -11.07 7.59 6.40
CA VAL A 47 -10.40 7.00 5.23
C VAL A 47 -9.65 5.72 5.60
N VAL A 48 -9.55 4.80 4.65
CA VAL A 48 -8.98 3.46 4.87
C VAL A 48 -7.59 3.36 4.25
N LEU A 49 -6.68 2.65 4.93
CA LEU A 49 -5.36 2.27 4.41
C LEU A 49 -5.45 0.91 3.72
N SER A 50 -5.06 0.84 2.46
CA SER A 50 -4.95 -0.39 1.68
C SER A 50 -3.49 -0.82 1.58
N ASP A 51 -3.21 -2.11 1.76
CA ASP A 51 -1.87 -2.68 1.62
C ASP A 51 -1.62 -3.03 0.16
N CYS A 52 -0.72 -2.29 -0.49
CA CYS A 52 -0.50 -2.44 -1.92
C CYS A 52 0.09 -3.80 -2.30
N SER A 53 0.73 -4.50 -1.36
CA SER A 53 1.19 -5.88 -1.61
C SER A 53 0.06 -6.91 -1.71
N LEU A 54 -1.15 -6.55 -1.29
CA LEU A 54 -2.34 -7.41 -1.36
C LEU A 54 -3.27 -7.02 -2.52
N VAL A 55 -2.99 -5.91 -3.19
CA VAL A 55 -3.79 -5.43 -4.33
C VAL A 55 -3.25 -6.11 -5.59
N SER A 56 -3.95 -7.13 -6.08
CA SER A 56 -3.67 -7.67 -7.39
C SER A 56 -4.10 -6.67 -8.46
N SER A 57 -3.17 -6.35 -9.37
CA SER A 57 -3.44 -5.49 -10.52
C SER A 57 -2.90 -6.16 -11.76
N TYR A 58 -3.57 -5.91 -12.89
CA TYR A 58 -3.15 -6.40 -14.19
C TYR A 58 -2.89 -5.21 -15.12
N ASP A 59 -1.84 -5.27 -15.93
CA ASP A 59 -1.60 -4.28 -16.99
C ASP A 59 -2.59 -4.47 -18.15
N TRP A 60 -2.50 -3.61 -19.17
CA TRP A 60 -3.37 -3.68 -20.35
C TRP A 60 -3.12 -4.92 -21.22
N GLN A 61 -2.04 -5.66 -20.97
CA GLN A 61 -1.71 -6.94 -21.58
C GLN A 61 -2.13 -8.14 -20.70
N GLY A 62 -2.69 -7.89 -19.52
CA GLY A 62 -3.10 -8.93 -18.58
C GLY A 62 -1.96 -9.52 -17.74
N ASN A 63 -0.77 -8.91 -17.73
CA ASN A 63 0.31 -9.32 -16.84
C ASN A 63 0.04 -8.82 -15.43
N GLU A 64 0.33 -9.65 -14.43
CA GLU A 64 0.29 -9.25 -13.02
C GLU A 64 1.37 -8.19 -12.76
N VAL A 65 0.96 -7.09 -12.13
CA VAL A 65 1.84 -5.97 -11.78
C VAL A 65 1.66 -5.63 -10.31
N ASP A 66 2.79 -5.52 -9.61
CA ASP A 66 2.81 -5.17 -8.20
C ASP A 66 2.80 -3.64 -8.03
N PRO A 67 1.75 -3.07 -7.39
CA PRO A 67 1.71 -1.65 -7.14
C PRO A 67 2.59 -1.31 -5.92
N HIS A 68 3.61 -0.49 -6.13
CA HIS A 68 4.55 -0.06 -5.09
C HIS A 68 4.60 1.48 -4.94
N THR A 69 3.53 2.17 -5.31
CA THR A 69 3.49 3.63 -5.22
C THR A 69 2.09 4.12 -4.87
N CYS A 70 2.01 5.17 -4.06
CA CYS A 70 0.74 5.83 -3.77
C CYS A 70 0.51 6.98 -4.74
N LEU A 71 -0.71 7.04 -5.27
CA LEU A 71 -1.09 8.04 -6.26
C LEU A 71 -2.26 8.87 -5.75
N LYS A 72 -2.15 10.18 -5.90
CA LYS A 72 -3.27 11.12 -5.80
C LYS A 72 -3.70 11.48 -7.22
N ILE A 73 -4.97 11.23 -7.53
CA ILE A 73 -5.59 11.58 -8.80
C ILE A 73 -6.62 12.68 -8.53
N VAL A 74 -6.55 13.79 -9.28
CA VAL A 74 -7.55 14.86 -9.21
C VAL A 74 -8.27 14.93 -10.54
N GLN A 75 -9.54 14.55 -10.55
CA GLN A 75 -10.41 14.60 -11.73
C GLN A 75 -11.28 15.85 -11.66
N LYS A 76 -11.24 16.69 -12.70
CA LYS A 76 -12.06 17.89 -12.84
C LYS A 76 -12.96 17.72 -14.07
N GLY A 77 -14.27 17.81 -13.87
CA GLY A 77 -15.24 17.60 -14.95
C GLY A 77 -16.64 18.03 -14.56
N ASN A 78 -17.40 18.61 -15.49
CA ASN A 78 -18.79 19.05 -15.27
C ASN A 78 -18.99 19.90 -14.00
N GLY A 79 -18.02 20.78 -13.69
CA GLY A 79 -18.03 21.62 -12.49
C GLY A 79 -17.80 20.89 -11.16
N LYS A 80 -17.50 19.58 -11.18
CA LYS A 80 -17.17 18.78 -10.01
C LYS A 80 -15.68 18.41 -10.02
N THR A 81 -15.06 18.47 -8.85
CA THR A 81 -13.70 17.98 -8.62
C THR A 81 -13.78 16.76 -7.72
N VAL A 82 -13.15 15.66 -8.12
CA VAL A 82 -13.06 14.43 -7.34
C VAL A 82 -11.60 14.07 -7.14
N THR A 83 -11.19 13.95 -5.88
CA THR A 83 -9.87 13.49 -5.47
C THR A 83 -9.94 12.02 -5.14
N ILE A 84 -9.08 11.22 -5.76
CA ILE A 84 -8.99 9.77 -5.58
C ILE A 84 -7.57 9.45 -5.10
N ARG A 85 -7.44 8.62 -4.08
CA ARG A 85 -6.15 8.07 -3.63
C ARG A 85 -6.21 6.57 -3.73
N ARG A 86 -5.13 5.94 -4.24
CA ARG A 86 -5.01 4.49 -4.36
C ARG A 86 -3.55 4.04 -4.52
N CYS A 87 -3.33 2.74 -4.41
CA CYS A 87 -2.11 2.08 -4.87
C CYS A 87 -2.02 2.15 -6.41
N ALA A 88 -0.82 2.33 -6.94
CA ALA A 88 -0.52 2.40 -8.37
C ALA A 88 0.88 1.84 -8.66
N PHE A 89 1.14 1.52 -9.94
CA PHE A 89 2.46 1.11 -10.41
C PHE A 89 3.21 2.29 -11.07
N LEU A 90 4.53 2.33 -10.91
CA LEU A 90 5.40 3.43 -11.39
C LEU A 90 5.24 3.72 -12.89
N ASN A 91 5.02 2.67 -13.69
CA ASN A 91 4.93 2.78 -15.15
C ASN A 91 3.57 3.25 -15.67
N GLU A 92 2.54 3.36 -14.82
CA GLU A 92 1.17 3.69 -15.27
C GLU A 92 1.09 5.12 -15.85
N PHE A 93 2.02 6.00 -15.48
CA PHE A 93 1.96 7.43 -15.83
C PHE A 93 3.24 8.05 -16.36
N ASN A 94 4.30 7.27 -16.67
CA ASN A 94 5.64 7.81 -17.02
C ASN A 94 6.13 8.87 -16.00
N ASN A 95 5.72 8.75 -14.73
CA ASN A 95 6.17 9.64 -13.67
C ASN A 95 7.57 9.18 -13.23
N THR A 96 8.60 9.55 -14.02
CA THR A 96 10.02 9.30 -13.74
C THR A 96 10.54 10.13 -12.56
N ASN A 97 9.81 11.16 -12.13
CA ASN A 97 10.27 12.14 -11.14
C ASN A 97 9.47 12.06 -9.84
N ASN A 98 10.20 12.01 -8.73
CA ASN A 98 9.75 11.83 -7.36
C ASN A 98 8.97 13.07 -6.83
N GLY A 99 7.79 13.36 -7.41
CA GLY A 99 6.88 14.42 -6.98
C GLY A 99 6.37 15.38 -8.05
N GLU A 100 6.65 15.18 -9.34
CA GLU A 100 6.03 15.98 -10.39
C GLU A 100 4.64 15.42 -10.76
N CYS A 101 3.65 16.30 -10.82
CA CYS A 101 2.29 15.96 -11.22
C CYS A 101 2.14 16.06 -12.74
N THR A 102 1.55 15.03 -13.37
CA THR A 102 1.26 15.03 -14.80
C THR A 102 -0.21 15.33 -15.06
N TRP A 103 -0.48 16.23 -16.00
CA TRP A 103 -1.82 16.63 -16.41
C TRP A 103 -2.18 15.99 -17.74
N LYS A 104 -3.39 15.45 -17.84
CA LYS A 104 -3.97 14.96 -19.09
C LYS A 104 -5.33 15.60 -19.30
N GLU A 105 -5.57 16.11 -20.50
CA GLU A 105 -6.84 16.68 -20.93
C GLU A 105 -7.50 15.75 -21.96
N GLY A 106 -8.83 15.72 -21.97
CA GLY A 106 -9.61 14.98 -22.97
C GLY A 106 -10.66 14.06 -22.37
N THR A 107 -11.44 13.45 -23.26
CA THR A 107 -12.57 12.57 -22.93
C THR A 107 -12.12 11.20 -22.45
N ASP A 108 -11.04 10.69 -23.04
CA ASP A 108 -10.66 9.27 -22.95
C ASP A 108 -10.07 8.89 -21.59
N PHE A 109 -9.77 9.88 -20.74
CA PHE A 109 -9.15 9.71 -19.43
C PHE A 109 -10.14 9.79 -18.26
N VAL A 110 -11.39 10.21 -18.51
CA VAL A 110 -12.45 10.29 -17.50
C VAL A 110 -13.72 9.66 -18.07
N ALA A 111 -13.82 8.35 -17.88
CA ALA A 111 -15.05 7.59 -18.10
C ALA A 111 -15.82 7.53 -16.78
N LEU A 112 -16.99 8.18 -16.72
CA LEU A 112 -17.89 8.04 -15.59
C LEU A 112 -18.78 6.83 -15.87
N GLU A 113 -18.49 5.71 -15.22
CA GLU A 113 -19.33 4.53 -15.31
C GLU A 113 -20.47 4.63 -14.29
N THR A 114 -21.71 4.67 -14.77
CA THR A 114 -22.90 4.59 -13.94
C THR A 114 -23.55 3.23 -14.14
N CYS A 115 -23.40 2.36 -13.13
CA CYS A 115 -24.00 1.04 -13.15
C CYS A 115 -25.31 1.00 -12.34
N ARG A 116 -26.33 0.39 -12.94
CA ARG A 116 -27.51 -0.18 -12.28
C ARG A 116 -27.42 -1.72 -12.38
N PRO A 117 -28.22 -2.50 -11.63
CA PRO A 117 -28.21 -3.94 -11.77
C PRO A 117 -28.39 -4.34 -13.25
N ASN A 118 -27.41 -5.04 -13.80
CA ASN A 118 -27.33 -5.55 -15.18
C ASN A 118 -27.10 -4.54 -16.31
N GLU A 119 -26.94 -3.24 -16.04
CA GLU A 119 -26.65 -2.23 -17.07
C GLU A 119 -25.63 -1.20 -16.58
N CYS A 120 -24.51 -1.09 -17.28
CA CYS A 120 -23.51 -0.05 -17.05
C CYS A 120 -23.50 0.91 -18.24
N ASN A 121 -23.81 2.18 -17.97
CA ASN A 121 -23.68 3.25 -18.95
C ASN A 121 -22.36 3.96 -18.72
N VAL A 122 -21.47 3.89 -19.71
CA VAL A 122 -20.21 4.63 -19.72
C VAL A 122 -20.47 6.00 -20.35
N LYS A 123 -20.43 7.05 -19.54
CA LYS A 123 -20.47 8.44 -20.03
C LYS A 123 -19.05 8.99 -20.09
N THR A 124 -18.60 9.28 -21.29
CA THR A 124 -17.34 9.98 -21.53
C THR A 124 -17.54 11.48 -21.34
N CYS A 125 -16.62 12.13 -20.63
CA CYS A 125 -16.73 13.56 -20.34
C CYS A 125 -16.14 14.41 -21.47
N SER A 126 -16.88 15.36 -22.05
CA SER A 126 -16.42 16.19 -23.18
C SER A 126 -15.40 17.29 -22.82
N SER A 127 -15.33 17.70 -21.55
CA SER A 127 -14.37 18.70 -21.06
C SER A 127 -13.89 18.31 -19.66
N CYS A 128 -12.96 17.37 -19.60
CA CYS A 128 -12.37 16.88 -18.38
C CYS A 128 -10.84 17.01 -18.38
N SER A 129 -10.29 17.25 -17.19
CA SER A 129 -8.86 17.17 -16.92
C SER A 129 -8.58 16.28 -15.72
N THR A 130 -7.49 15.53 -15.81
CA THR A 130 -7.04 14.66 -14.74
C THR A 130 -5.58 14.95 -14.43
N GLU A 131 -5.29 15.21 -13.16
CA GLU A 131 -3.95 15.33 -12.62
C GLU A 131 -3.54 14.03 -11.93
N TYR A 132 -2.33 13.56 -12.19
CA TYR A 132 -1.71 12.41 -11.56
C TYR A 132 -0.49 12.86 -10.78
N CYS A 133 -0.58 12.86 -9.45
CA CYS A 133 0.51 13.24 -8.56
C CYS A 133 1.03 12.02 -7.80
N SER A 134 2.34 11.77 -7.87
CA SER A 134 2.97 10.90 -6.88
C SER A 134 2.82 11.53 -5.51
N CYS A 135 2.34 10.75 -4.54
CA CYS A 135 2.15 11.24 -3.18
C CYS A 135 3.50 11.70 -2.57
N ASN A 136 3.55 12.95 -2.08
CA ASN A 136 4.70 13.44 -1.32
C ASN A 136 4.44 13.27 0.19
N SER A 137 5.48 13.47 1.01
CA SER A 137 5.46 13.55 2.48
C SER A 137 4.34 14.41 3.08
N LYS A 138 3.81 15.40 2.34
CA LYS A 138 2.69 16.26 2.77
C LYS A 138 1.31 15.57 2.70
N ASP A 139 1.16 14.52 1.91
CA ASP A 139 -0.12 13.81 1.70
C ASP A 139 -0.29 12.59 2.63
N ALA A 140 0.58 12.43 3.63
CA ALA A 140 0.54 11.35 4.63
C ALA A 140 0.44 9.93 4.03
N CYS A 141 1.06 9.72 2.87
CA CYS A 141 0.79 8.57 2.00
C CYS A 141 1.70 7.35 2.26
N ASN A 142 2.92 7.53 2.81
CA ASN A 142 3.92 6.45 2.88
C ASN A 142 4.24 6.10 4.34
N SER A 143 3.46 5.23 4.97
CA SER A 143 3.87 4.69 6.28
C SER A 143 3.31 3.31 6.55
N SER A 144 4.09 2.28 6.23
CA SER A 144 4.11 1.10 7.10
C SER A 144 5.47 0.40 7.09
N MET A 145 6.09 0.28 8.26
CA MET A 145 7.02 -0.82 8.54
C MET A 145 6.15 -1.98 9.00
N ASN A 146 6.21 -3.12 8.32
CA ASN A 146 5.59 -4.35 8.80
C ASN A 146 6.69 -5.20 9.47
N LEU A 147 6.54 -5.46 10.76
CA LEU A 147 7.41 -6.42 11.45
C LEU A 147 6.91 -7.82 11.10
N ASN A 148 7.38 -8.36 9.99
CA ASN A 148 7.13 -9.75 9.67
C ASN A 148 8.13 -10.61 10.45
N VAL A 149 7.65 -11.33 11.46
CA VAL A 149 8.51 -12.23 12.24
C VAL A 149 8.87 -13.41 11.34
N SER A 150 10.13 -13.43 10.90
CA SER A 150 10.70 -14.49 10.08
C SER A 150 10.44 -15.87 10.69
N CYS A 151 10.20 -16.87 9.83
CA CYS A 151 9.96 -18.26 10.25
C CYS A 151 11.12 -18.78 11.12
N TYR A 152 12.35 -18.35 10.82
CA TYR A 152 13.54 -18.69 11.60
C TYR A 152 13.40 -18.25 13.07
N VAL A 153 12.92 -17.04 13.33
CA VAL A 153 12.71 -16.53 14.69
C VAL A 153 11.65 -17.36 15.44
N LYS A 154 10.56 -17.75 14.76
CA LYS A 154 9.52 -18.60 15.34
C LYS A 154 10.07 -19.96 15.77
N VAL A 155 10.87 -20.59 14.90
CA VAL A 155 11.52 -21.88 15.19
C VAL A 155 12.55 -21.75 16.31
N SER A 156 13.32 -20.65 16.35
CA SER A 156 14.30 -20.40 17.42
C SER A 156 13.66 -20.25 18.80
N ILE A 157 12.49 -19.60 18.91
CA ILE A 157 11.74 -19.47 20.17
C ILE A 157 11.26 -20.84 20.66
N ILE A 158 10.71 -21.67 19.77
CA ILE A 158 10.25 -23.03 20.11
C ILE A 158 11.43 -23.88 20.62
N PHE A 159 12.56 -23.84 19.92
CA PHE A 159 13.75 -24.60 20.31
C PHE A 159 14.29 -24.16 21.68
N PHE A 160 14.27 -22.86 21.96
CA PHE A 160 14.64 -22.31 23.26
C PHE A 160 13.73 -22.82 24.39
N ILE A 161 12.41 -22.74 24.21
CA ILE A 161 11.43 -23.22 25.19
C ILE A 161 11.63 -24.71 25.47
N CYS A 162 11.79 -25.54 24.43
CA CYS A 162 12.08 -26.97 24.59
C CYS A 162 13.38 -27.21 25.37
N SER A 163 14.44 -26.45 25.08
CA SER A 163 15.73 -26.59 25.78
C SER A 163 15.67 -26.20 27.27
N CYS A 164 14.90 -25.16 27.61
CA CYS A 164 14.65 -24.76 29.00
C CYS A 164 13.82 -25.81 29.74
N TYR A 165 12.78 -26.36 29.09
CA TYR A 165 11.94 -27.41 29.68
C TYR A 165 12.74 -28.69 29.95
N PHE A 166 13.58 -29.10 29.01
CA PHE A 166 14.44 -30.27 29.16
C PHE A 166 15.52 -30.08 30.26
N SER A 167 16.02 -28.85 30.42
CA SER A 167 16.97 -28.49 31.49
C SER A 167 16.33 -28.36 32.88
N TYR A 168 14.99 -28.28 32.96
CA TYR A 168 14.25 -28.23 34.23
C TYR A 168 13.93 -29.64 34.77
N PHE A 169 13.78 -30.61 33.87
CA PHE A 169 13.44 -32.01 34.19
C PHE A 169 14.65 -32.94 34.37
N ILE A 170 15.87 -32.46 34.14
CA ILE A 170 17.15 -33.15 34.39
C ILE A 170 17.90 -32.40 35.48
#